data_AF-X1RT08-F1
#
_entry.id   AF-X1RT08-F1
#
_cell.length_a   1.000
_cell.length_b   1.000
_cell.length_c   1.000
_cell.angle_alpha   90.00
_cell.angle_beta   90.00
_cell.angle_gamma   90.00
#
_symmetry.space_group_name_H-M   'P 1'
#
loop_
_entity.id
_entity.type
_entity.pdbx_description
1 polymer ?
#
loop_
_entity_poly.entity_id
_entity_poly.type
_entity_poly.pdbx_seq_one_letter_code
_entity_poly.pdbx_strand_id
1 'polypeptide(L)'
;GAAYNLSNIDVTSLAVTGNAATANLLAGAASSAQVYYSTDGGSDWTRSTKQPTGQSKTYVVMAPDFIYTSRAYAATSDTESALSCTTDGGVTWNQIGLIDTGISTIVDLAPSPSYSQDNTLFMLTWGQQHSLWRSLSDGTRWERLLTSTLPNVDSISLLEHTTGRQGAIYAFPASALVNNKAVDALIYGITGSIDGMVITEFRVKGNGYRAGEER
;
A
#
# COMPACT_ATOMS: atom_id res chain seq x y z
N GLY A 1 -20.64 10.02 -5.54
CA GLY A 1 -21.93 9.37 -5.20
C GLY A 1 -23.11 9.93 -5.97
N ALA A 2 -23.38 11.23 -5.87
CA ALA A 2 -24.59 11.84 -6.44
C ALA A 2 -24.58 12.03 -7.98
N ALA A 3 -23.41 12.24 -8.61
CA ALA A 3 -23.32 12.58 -10.03
C ALA A 3 -23.68 11.44 -11.02
N TYR A 4 -23.78 10.19 -10.56
CA TYR A 4 -23.97 9.03 -11.46
C TYR A 4 -25.15 8.11 -11.11
N ASN A 5 -26.03 8.47 -10.17
CA ASN A 5 -27.06 7.56 -9.64
C ASN A 5 -26.50 6.20 -9.19
N LEU A 6 -25.21 6.14 -8.85
CA LEU A 6 -24.56 4.96 -8.31
C LEU A 6 -24.90 4.92 -6.82
N SER A 7 -26.09 4.42 -6.50
CA SER A 7 -26.42 4.04 -5.14
C SER A 7 -25.55 2.84 -4.78
N ASN A 8 -24.67 3.01 -3.79
CA ASN A 8 -23.95 1.92 -3.14
C ASN A 8 -22.79 1.31 -3.96
N ILE A 9 -21.77 2.10 -4.29
CA ILE A 9 -20.46 1.56 -4.68
C ILE A 9 -19.64 1.30 -3.44
N ASP A 10 -19.37 0.03 -3.18
CA ASP A 10 -18.40 -0.37 -2.18
C ASP A 10 -17.00 -0.05 -2.69
N VAL A 11 -16.22 0.64 -1.84
CA VAL A 11 -14.84 0.99 -2.10
C VAL A 11 -13.92 0.10 -1.27
N THR A 12 -12.80 -0.30 -1.86
CA THR A 12 -11.75 -1.05 -1.17
C THR A 12 -10.64 -0.14 -0.66
N SER A 13 -10.44 1.01 -1.30
CA SER A 13 -9.39 1.95 -0.92
C SER A 13 -9.80 3.39 -1.24
N LEU A 14 -9.34 4.31 -0.39
CA LEU A 14 -9.48 5.76 -0.53
C LEU A 14 -8.10 6.40 -0.28
N ALA A 15 -7.59 7.16 -1.25
CA ALA A 15 -6.39 7.97 -1.11
C ALA A 15 -6.77 9.45 -1.15
N VAL A 16 -6.15 10.27 -0.30
CA VAL A 16 -6.46 11.70 -0.15
C VAL A 16 -5.19 12.53 -0.03
N THR A 17 -5.19 13.72 -0.64
CA THR A 17 -4.15 14.74 -0.43
C THR A 17 -4.72 16.15 -0.53
N GLY A 18 -4.07 17.11 0.12
CA GLY A 18 -4.49 18.51 0.15
C GLY A 18 -5.41 18.86 1.33
N ASN A 19 -5.96 20.08 1.29
CA ASN A 19 -6.82 20.62 2.34
C ASN A 19 -8.28 20.26 2.10
N ALA A 20 -9.07 20.08 3.17
CA ALA A 20 -10.42 19.51 3.13
C ALA A 20 -11.30 19.98 1.96
N ALA A 21 -11.49 21.29 1.76
CA ALA A 21 -12.40 21.83 0.74
C ALA A 21 -11.92 21.67 -0.72
N THR A 22 -10.63 21.41 -0.93
CA THR A 22 -10.01 21.28 -2.25
C THR A 22 -9.14 20.02 -2.30
N ALA A 23 -9.49 19.01 -1.50
CA ALA A 23 -8.71 17.80 -1.43
C ALA A 23 -8.87 17.04 -2.74
N ASN A 24 -7.77 16.48 -3.22
CA ASN A 24 -7.81 15.48 -4.27
C ASN A 24 -8.07 14.13 -3.60
N LEU A 25 -9.03 13.38 -4.11
CA LEU A 25 -9.36 12.04 -3.65
C LEU A 25 -9.35 11.07 -4.81
N LEU A 26 -8.89 9.85 -4.54
CA LEU A 26 -9.03 8.69 -5.41
C LEU A 26 -9.72 7.57 -4.64
N ALA A 27 -10.69 6.91 -5.25
CA ALA A 27 -11.38 5.77 -4.66
C ALA A 27 -11.35 4.58 -5.62
N GLY A 28 -10.90 3.43 -5.14
CA GLY A 28 -10.90 2.17 -5.87
C GLY A 28 -12.11 1.31 -5.50
N ALA A 29 -12.82 0.79 -6.49
CA ALA A 29 -14.02 -0.03 -6.31
C ALA A 29 -13.70 -1.45 -5.82
N ALA A 30 -14.57 -2.02 -5.00
CA ALA A 30 -14.36 -3.32 -4.37
C ALA A 30 -14.61 -4.52 -5.30
N SER A 31 -15.55 -4.38 -6.24
CA SER A 31 -15.99 -5.47 -7.12
C SER A 31 -15.65 -5.24 -8.59
N SER A 32 -14.80 -4.25 -8.90
CA SER A 32 -14.35 -3.97 -10.25
C SER A 32 -12.99 -3.27 -10.27
N ALA A 33 -12.37 -3.17 -11.45
CA ALA A 33 -11.18 -2.35 -11.68
C ALA A 33 -11.45 -0.83 -11.66
N GLN A 34 -12.66 -0.38 -11.27
CA GLN A 34 -13.04 1.01 -11.42
C GLN A 34 -12.34 1.93 -10.39
N VAL A 35 -11.89 3.08 -10.86
CA VAL A 35 -11.43 4.21 -10.06
C VAL A 35 -12.34 5.41 -10.28
N TYR A 36 -12.57 6.12 -9.19
CA TYR A 36 -13.27 7.40 -9.13
C TYR A 36 -12.32 8.44 -8.53
N TYR A 37 -12.42 9.68 -8.99
CA TYR A 37 -11.62 10.78 -8.48
C TYR A 37 -12.49 12.00 -8.15
N SER A 38 -12.01 12.82 -7.24
CA SER A 38 -12.62 14.08 -6.83
C SER A 38 -11.52 15.11 -6.59
N THR A 39 -11.78 16.38 -6.90
CA THR A 39 -10.84 17.51 -6.70
C THR A 39 -11.42 18.59 -5.79
N ASP A 40 -12.59 18.33 -5.18
CA ASP A 40 -13.41 19.28 -4.42
C ASP A 40 -13.80 18.75 -3.03
N GLY A 41 -12.91 17.98 -2.42
CA GLY A 41 -13.15 17.43 -1.08
C GLY A 41 -14.17 16.30 -1.04
N GLY A 42 -14.50 15.69 -2.19
CA GLY A 42 -15.44 14.58 -2.29
C GLY A 42 -16.88 15.02 -2.48
N SER A 43 -17.11 16.29 -2.80
CA SER A 43 -18.44 16.84 -3.11
C SER A 43 -18.94 16.24 -4.42
N ASP A 44 -18.13 16.31 -5.48
CA ASP A 44 -18.37 15.65 -6.74
C ASP A 44 -17.31 14.58 -7.02
N TRP A 45 -17.77 13.50 -7.63
CA TRP A 45 -16.92 12.37 -8.01
C TRP A 45 -17.09 12.10 -9.49
N THR A 46 -15.97 11.95 -10.18
CA THR A 46 -15.92 11.60 -11.60
C THR A 46 -15.32 10.21 -11.75
N ARG A 47 -15.91 9.38 -12.61
CA ARG A 47 -15.35 8.07 -12.94
C ARG A 47 -14.18 8.26 -13.92
N SER A 48 -13.07 7.55 -13.73
CA SER A 48 -11.94 7.57 -14.68
C SER A 48 -12.39 7.20 -16.09
N THR A 49 -11.87 7.90 -17.10
CA THR A 49 -12.24 7.65 -18.50
C THR A 49 -11.55 6.39 -19.04
N LYS A 50 -10.34 6.11 -18.56
CA LYS A 50 -9.62 4.85 -18.77
C LYS A 50 -9.34 4.21 -17.41
N GLN A 51 -9.88 3.02 -17.20
CA GLN A 51 -9.75 2.28 -15.94
C GLN A 51 -8.41 1.52 -15.88
N PRO A 52 -7.89 1.25 -14.67
CA PRO A 52 -6.78 0.31 -14.46
C PRO A 52 -7.02 -1.03 -15.16
N THR A 53 -5.93 -1.71 -15.56
CA THR A 53 -6.03 -3.11 -15.98
C THR A 53 -6.39 -4.00 -14.79
N GLY A 54 -7.18 -5.03 -15.05
CA GLY A 54 -7.61 -6.05 -14.11
C GLY A 54 -9.13 -6.14 -14.04
N GLN A 55 -9.62 -7.02 -13.17
CA GLN A 55 -11.06 -7.33 -13.14
C GLN A 55 -11.76 -6.89 -11.86
N SER A 56 -11.07 -6.84 -10.72
CA SER A 56 -11.71 -6.60 -9.42
C SER A 56 -10.77 -5.98 -8.37
N LYS A 57 -11.36 -5.62 -7.21
CA LYS A 57 -10.68 -5.21 -5.98
C LYS A 57 -9.55 -4.21 -6.22
N THR A 58 -9.93 -2.97 -6.48
CA THR A 58 -8.99 -1.90 -6.79
C THR A 58 -8.50 -1.20 -5.53
N TYR A 59 -7.20 -1.28 -5.30
CA TYR A 59 -6.50 -0.49 -4.29
C TYR A 59 -5.81 0.69 -4.96
N VAL A 60 -5.92 1.89 -4.38
CA VAL A 60 -5.27 3.11 -4.90
C VAL A 60 -4.34 3.72 -3.87
N VAL A 61 -3.23 4.30 -4.34
CA VAL A 61 -2.32 5.11 -3.52
C VAL A 61 -1.81 6.30 -4.32
N MET A 62 -1.71 7.46 -3.68
CA MET A 62 -1.08 8.65 -4.27
C MET A 62 0.41 8.65 -3.98
N ALA A 63 1.23 9.04 -4.95
CA ALA A 63 2.64 9.31 -4.69
C ALA A 63 2.77 10.51 -3.72
N PRO A 64 3.83 10.59 -2.90
CA PRO A 64 4.00 11.71 -1.96
C PRO A 64 4.06 13.08 -2.65
N ASP A 65 4.46 13.13 -3.92
CA ASP A 65 4.55 14.33 -4.75
C ASP A 65 3.32 14.54 -5.65
N PHE A 66 2.20 13.84 -5.41
CA PHE A 66 0.99 13.87 -6.24
C PHE A 66 0.51 15.30 -6.55
N ILE A 67 0.60 16.23 -5.60
CA ILE A 67 0.15 17.62 -5.81
C ILE A 67 0.93 18.35 -6.92
N TYR A 68 2.11 17.85 -7.29
CA TYR A 68 2.96 18.41 -8.34
C TYR A 68 2.99 17.52 -9.60
N THR A 69 2.90 16.20 -9.43
CA THR A 69 3.10 15.23 -10.51
C THR A 69 1.81 14.58 -11.00
N SER A 70 0.73 14.70 -10.23
CA SER A 70 -0.54 14.00 -10.43
C SER A 70 -0.38 12.48 -10.52
N ARG A 71 0.70 11.95 -9.94
CA ARG A 71 1.10 10.54 -10.03
C ARG A 71 0.46 9.71 -8.92
N ALA A 72 -0.27 8.68 -9.31
CA ALA A 72 -0.83 7.70 -8.40
C ALA A 72 -0.80 6.30 -9.00
N TYR A 73 -0.97 5.30 -8.14
CA TYR A 73 -0.93 3.89 -8.47
C TYR A 73 -2.26 3.22 -8.14
N ALA A 74 -2.65 2.26 -8.97
CA ALA A 74 -3.79 1.40 -8.76
C ALA A 74 -3.35 -0.06 -8.93
N ALA A 75 -3.57 -0.87 -7.90
CA ALA A 75 -3.35 -2.31 -7.92
C ALA A 75 -4.69 -3.03 -7.91
N THR A 76 -4.89 -3.93 -8.85
CA THR A 76 -6.05 -4.83 -8.90
C THR A 76 -5.65 -6.21 -8.39
N SER A 77 -6.59 -6.90 -7.76
CA SER A 77 -6.41 -8.29 -7.33
C SER A 77 -7.49 -9.19 -7.91
N ASP A 78 -7.32 -10.49 -7.72
CA ASP A 78 -8.02 -11.61 -8.33
C ASP A 78 -7.51 -11.91 -9.77
N THR A 79 -8.39 -12.31 -10.67
CA THR A 79 -8.05 -12.64 -12.05
C THR A 79 -7.51 -11.41 -12.80
N GLU A 80 -6.41 -11.62 -13.54
CA GLU A 80 -5.72 -10.56 -14.30
C GLU A 80 -5.22 -9.39 -13.45
N SER A 81 -4.78 -9.69 -12.21
CA SER A 81 -4.13 -8.72 -11.31
C SER A 81 -3.03 -7.91 -12.03
N ALA A 82 -3.05 -6.60 -11.87
CA ALA A 82 -2.07 -5.70 -12.49
C ALA A 82 -1.80 -4.46 -11.64
N LEU A 83 -0.66 -3.82 -11.92
CA LEU A 83 -0.37 -2.48 -11.43
C LEU A 83 -0.51 -1.47 -12.57
N SER A 84 -1.30 -0.44 -12.33
CA SER A 84 -1.51 0.69 -13.24
C SER A 84 -1.07 2.00 -12.60
N CYS A 85 -0.67 2.97 -13.43
CA CYS A 85 -0.25 4.30 -13.03
C CYS A 85 -1.09 5.36 -13.75
N THR A 86 -1.38 6.45 -13.05
CA THR A 86 -1.86 7.71 -13.62
C THR A 86 -0.78 8.77 -13.48
N THR A 87 -0.79 9.76 -14.38
CA THR A 87 -0.01 11.02 -14.27
C THR A 87 -0.90 12.23 -14.56
N ASP A 88 -2.22 12.03 -14.56
CA ASP A 88 -3.25 13.03 -14.87
C ASP A 88 -4.31 13.11 -13.76
N GLY A 89 -3.96 12.66 -12.55
CA GLY A 89 -4.78 12.83 -11.36
C GLY A 89 -5.91 11.80 -11.25
N GLY A 90 -5.76 10.66 -11.93
CA GLY A 90 -6.75 9.57 -11.93
C GLY A 90 -7.75 9.66 -13.07
N VAL A 91 -7.54 10.52 -14.07
CA VAL A 91 -8.40 10.58 -15.26
C VAL A 91 -8.17 9.34 -16.12
N THR A 92 -6.90 8.99 -16.39
CA THR A 92 -6.52 7.79 -17.14
C THR A 92 -5.50 6.94 -16.38
N TRP A 93 -5.66 5.62 -16.50
CA TRP A 93 -4.80 4.62 -15.89
C TRP A 93 -4.16 3.73 -16.94
N ASN A 94 -2.84 3.56 -16.87
CA ASN A 94 -2.08 2.73 -17.80
C ASN A 94 -1.36 1.63 -17.02
N GLN A 95 -1.47 0.39 -17.46
CA GLN A 95 -0.70 -0.71 -16.87
C GLN A 95 0.80 -0.45 -17.04
N ILE A 96 1.52 -0.62 -15.93
CA ILE A 96 2.97 -0.40 -15.87
C ILE A 96 3.72 -1.62 -15.34
N GLY A 97 3.04 -2.56 -14.69
CA GLY A 97 3.68 -3.75 -14.13
C GLY A 97 2.73 -4.93 -13.99
N LEU A 98 3.32 -6.12 -14.01
CA LEU A 98 2.68 -7.38 -13.60
C LEU A 98 3.44 -7.87 -12.37
N ILE A 99 2.71 -8.15 -11.30
CA ILE A 99 3.30 -8.60 -10.02
C ILE A 99 3.14 -10.12 -9.93
N ASP A 100 1.94 -10.61 -10.21
CA ASP A 100 1.59 -12.02 -10.36
C ASP A 100 0.19 -12.08 -11.02
N THR A 101 -0.18 -13.19 -11.65
CA THR A 101 -1.49 -13.32 -12.33
C THR A 101 -2.61 -13.80 -11.42
N GLY A 102 -2.30 -14.22 -10.19
CA GLY A 102 -3.25 -14.79 -9.23
C GLY A 102 -3.09 -14.30 -7.79
N ILE A 103 -3.06 -12.98 -7.57
CA ILE A 103 -3.08 -12.39 -6.23
C ILE A 103 -4.53 -12.36 -5.74
N SER A 104 -4.87 -13.03 -4.63
CA SER A 104 -6.25 -13.01 -4.14
C SER A 104 -6.63 -11.69 -3.47
N THR A 105 -5.66 -11.01 -2.86
CA THR A 105 -5.86 -9.74 -2.12
C THR A 105 -4.58 -8.91 -2.13
N ILE A 106 -4.70 -7.62 -2.43
CA ILE A 106 -3.69 -6.63 -2.02
C ILE A 106 -3.97 -6.30 -0.56
N VAL A 107 -2.99 -6.51 0.30
CA VAL A 107 -3.09 -6.16 1.73
C VAL A 107 -2.68 -4.70 1.91
N ASP A 108 -1.59 -4.30 1.25
CA ASP A 108 -1.09 -2.92 1.31
C ASP A 108 -0.24 -2.58 0.07
N LEU A 109 -0.20 -1.31 -0.31
CA LEU A 109 0.65 -0.74 -1.35
C LEU A 109 1.10 0.66 -0.90
N ALA A 110 2.40 0.83 -0.70
CA ALA A 110 2.95 2.05 -0.15
C ALA A 110 4.20 2.53 -0.92
N PRO A 111 4.29 3.83 -1.25
CA PRO A 111 5.55 4.44 -1.65
C PRO A 111 6.50 4.58 -0.45
N SER A 112 7.81 4.58 -0.70
CA SER A 112 8.80 4.89 0.33
C SER A 112 8.68 6.36 0.79
N PRO A 113 9.15 6.71 2.00
CA PRO A 113 9.23 8.10 2.45
C PRO A 113 10.06 8.98 1.52
N SER A 114 11.10 8.40 0.91
CA SER A 114 12.01 9.07 -0.03
C SER A 114 11.63 8.82 -1.50
N TYR A 115 10.36 8.49 -1.78
CA TYR A 115 9.89 8.07 -3.10
C TYR A 115 10.25 9.03 -4.23
N SER A 116 10.18 10.34 -3.97
CA SER A 116 10.57 11.39 -4.93
C SER A 116 12.05 11.34 -5.37
N GLN A 117 12.88 10.59 -4.64
CA GLN A 117 14.32 10.45 -4.88
C GLN A 117 14.69 9.02 -5.31
N ASP A 118 13.96 8.01 -4.82
CA ASP A 118 14.33 6.60 -4.96
C ASP A 118 13.36 5.75 -5.79
N ASN A 119 12.20 6.30 -6.19
CA ASN A 119 11.18 5.61 -6.99
C ASN A 119 10.73 4.26 -6.41
N THR A 120 10.81 4.11 -5.08
CA THR A 120 10.64 2.82 -4.40
C THR A 120 9.19 2.59 -3.97
N LEU A 121 8.62 1.46 -4.39
CA LEU A 121 7.30 1.01 -3.96
C LEU A 121 7.40 -0.33 -3.23
N PHE A 122 6.53 -0.52 -2.24
CA PHE A 122 6.34 -1.78 -1.55
C PHE A 122 4.90 -2.26 -1.71
N MET A 123 4.73 -3.58 -1.82
CA MET A 123 3.41 -4.20 -1.86
C MET A 123 3.38 -5.45 -1.01
N LEU A 124 2.33 -5.58 -0.20
CA LEU A 124 1.99 -6.81 0.51
C LEU A 124 0.79 -7.46 -0.17
N THR A 125 0.94 -8.72 -0.56
CA THR A 125 -0.11 -9.46 -1.25
C THR A 125 -0.40 -10.76 -0.50
N TRP A 126 -1.68 -11.15 -0.50
CA TRP A 126 -2.12 -12.48 -0.05
C TRP A 126 -2.66 -13.29 -1.23
N GLY A 127 -2.26 -14.56 -1.29
CA GLY A 127 -2.80 -15.59 -2.17
C GLY A 127 -2.86 -16.90 -1.42
N GLN A 128 -2.02 -17.86 -1.82
CA GLN A 128 -1.76 -19.06 -0.99
C GLN A 128 -0.88 -18.74 0.24
N GLN A 129 -0.10 -17.66 0.15
CA GLN A 129 0.91 -17.22 1.11
C GLN A 129 1.01 -15.69 1.08
N HIS A 130 1.55 -15.09 2.15
CA HIS A 130 1.91 -13.67 2.17
C HIS A 130 3.19 -13.46 1.37
N SER A 131 3.21 -12.45 0.50
CA SER A 131 4.41 -12.05 -0.25
C SER A 131 4.65 -10.56 -0.11
N LEU A 132 5.87 -10.19 0.29
CA LEU A 132 6.37 -8.82 0.26
C LEU A 132 7.13 -8.59 -1.04
N TRP A 133 6.72 -7.57 -1.77
CA TRP A 133 7.31 -7.15 -3.02
C TRP A 133 7.93 -5.77 -2.88
N ARG A 134 9.00 -5.54 -3.63
CA ARG A 134 9.63 -4.23 -3.80
C ARG A 134 9.79 -3.91 -5.28
N SER A 135 9.59 -2.65 -5.61
CA SER A 135 10.02 -2.06 -6.87
C SER A 135 10.99 -0.93 -6.58
N LEU A 136 12.06 -0.83 -7.34
CA LEU A 136 13.00 0.30 -7.34
C LEU A 136 12.85 1.13 -8.64
N SER A 137 11.71 0.98 -9.32
CA SER A 137 11.51 1.48 -10.68
C SER A 137 10.07 1.93 -10.93
N ASP A 138 9.47 2.62 -9.97
CA ASP A 138 8.10 3.16 -10.08
C ASP A 138 7.07 2.08 -10.43
N GLY A 139 7.26 0.87 -9.92
CA GLY A 139 6.33 -0.25 -10.13
C GLY A 139 6.44 -0.92 -11.50
N THR A 140 7.42 -0.54 -12.34
CA THR A 140 7.63 -1.18 -13.65
C THR A 140 8.27 -2.56 -13.56
N ARG A 141 9.06 -2.80 -12.51
CA ARG A 141 9.69 -4.09 -12.22
C ARG A 141 9.57 -4.38 -10.73
N TRP A 142 9.26 -5.63 -10.41
CA TRP A 142 9.05 -6.08 -9.05
C TRP A 142 9.96 -7.25 -8.73
N GLU A 143 10.50 -7.24 -7.52
CA GLU A 143 11.17 -8.39 -6.92
C GLU A 143 10.43 -8.82 -5.66
N ARG A 144 10.31 -10.14 -5.47
CA ARG A 144 9.74 -10.70 -4.25
C ARG A 144 10.84 -10.76 -3.20
N LEU A 145 10.71 -9.99 -2.12
CA LEU A 145 11.67 -9.96 -1.04
C LEU A 145 11.43 -11.09 -0.03
N LEU A 146 10.17 -11.40 0.24
CA LEU A 146 9.76 -12.43 1.19
C LEU A 146 8.55 -13.18 0.66
N THR A 147 8.51 -14.49 0.94
CA THR A 147 7.30 -15.33 0.85
C THR A 147 7.20 -16.11 2.15
N SER A 148 6.01 -16.18 2.72
CA SER A 148 5.81 -16.86 3.99
C SER A 148 4.50 -17.63 4.02
N THR A 149 4.56 -18.85 4.55
CA THR A 149 3.40 -19.67 4.90
C THR A 149 2.69 -19.20 6.16
N LEU A 150 3.11 -18.08 6.76
CA LEU A 150 2.50 -17.56 7.98
C LEU A 150 1.03 -17.17 7.75
N PRO A 151 0.09 -17.59 8.61
CA PRO A 151 -1.28 -17.12 8.57
C PRO A 151 -1.38 -15.66 9.08
N ASN A 152 -2.13 -14.81 8.36
CA ASN A 152 -2.71 -13.53 8.83
C ASN A 152 -1.75 -12.35 9.14
N VAL A 153 -1.05 -11.82 8.13
CA VAL A 153 -0.39 -10.50 8.15
C VAL A 153 -1.31 -9.45 7.52
N ASP A 154 -1.64 -8.39 8.26
CA ASP A 154 -2.69 -7.44 7.85
C ASP A 154 -2.18 -6.03 7.53
N SER A 155 -0.94 -5.70 7.91
CA SER A 155 -0.38 -4.37 7.64
C SER A 155 1.15 -4.37 7.60
N ILE A 156 1.70 -3.42 6.84
CA ILE A 156 3.11 -3.06 6.85
C ILE A 156 3.24 -1.62 7.34
N SER A 157 4.30 -1.33 8.09
CA SER A 157 4.73 0.03 8.37
C SER A 157 6.23 0.14 8.15
N LEU A 158 6.62 1.09 7.32
CA LEU A 158 8.00 1.45 7.11
C LEU A 158 8.38 2.53 8.14
N LEU A 159 9.28 2.20 9.08
CA LEU A 159 9.84 3.18 10.01
C LEU A 159 11.26 3.54 9.54
N GLU A 160 11.53 4.82 9.32
CA GLU A 160 12.90 5.30 9.16
C GLU A 160 13.57 5.40 10.53
N HIS A 161 14.70 4.72 10.70
CA HIS A 161 15.54 4.95 11.86
C HIS A 161 16.35 6.23 11.60
N THR A 162 16.36 7.16 12.57
CA THR A 162 16.95 8.52 12.48
C THR A 162 18.48 8.57 12.34
N THR A 163 19.11 7.48 11.95
CA THR A 163 20.55 7.39 11.65
C THR A 163 20.73 6.91 10.21
N GLY A 164 20.78 7.89 9.31
CA GLY A 164 21.05 7.82 7.87
C GLY A 164 21.30 6.46 7.21
N ARG A 165 20.44 6.16 6.22
CA ARG A 165 20.55 5.08 5.21
C ARG A 165 20.08 3.66 5.58
N GLN A 166 19.41 3.45 6.70
CA GLN A 166 18.75 2.16 6.98
C GLN A 166 17.26 2.38 7.25
N GLY A 167 16.41 2.03 6.28
CA GLY A 167 14.96 1.92 6.50
C GLY A 167 14.63 0.51 6.98
N ALA A 168 13.66 0.36 7.89
CA ALA A 168 13.19 -0.94 8.37
C ALA A 168 11.70 -1.14 8.04
N ILE A 169 11.38 -2.23 7.34
CA ILE A 169 10.01 -2.63 7.02
C ILE A 169 9.47 -3.53 8.12
N TYR A 170 8.51 -3.04 8.89
CA TYR A 170 7.78 -3.79 9.92
C TYR A 170 6.46 -4.30 9.36
N ALA A 171 6.14 -5.58 9.57
CA ALA A 171 4.83 -6.14 9.25
C ALA A 171 4.14 -6.63 10.54
N PHE A 172 2.86 -6.38 10.72
CA PHE A 172 2.16 -6.75 11.96
C PHE A 172 1.16 -7.88 11.70
N PRO A 173 1.15 -8.96 12.50
CA PRO A 173 0.08 -9.95 12.44
C PRO A 173 -1.20 -9.40 13.08
N ALA A 174 -2.35 -9.78 12.51
CA ALA A 174 -3.70 -9.36 12.93
C ALA A 174 -3.94 -9.52 14.45
N SER A 175 -3.39 -10.57 15.04
CA SER A 175 -3.58 -10.96 16.45
C SER A 175 -2.73 -10.15 17.45
N ALA A 176 -1.89 -9.23 16.99
CA ALA A 176 -0.97 -8.51 17.87
C ALA A 176 -1.63 -7.36 18.68
N LEU A 177 -2.87 -6.97 18.37
CA LEU A 177 -3.54 -5.82 19.00
C LEU A 177 -4.63 -6.26 19.97
N VAL A 178 -4.39 -6.08 21.28
CA VAL A 178 -5.44 -6.09 22.31
C VAL A 178 -5.40 -4.74 23.02
N ASN A 179 -6.52 -4.02 23.06
CA ASN A 179 -6.65 -2.70 23.71
C ASN A 179 -5.61 -1.64 23.25
N ASN A 180 -5.36 -1.52 21.93
CA ASN A 180 -4.35 -0.60 21.38
C ASN A 180 -2.94 -0.77 21.96
N LYS A 181 -2.65 -1.93 22.55
CA LYS A 181 -1.32 -2.31 23.03
C LYS A 181 -0.88 -3.56 22.28
N ALA A 182 0.33 -3.53 21.75
CA ALA A 182 0.96 -4.68 21.13
C ALA A 182 1.21 -5.74 22.22
N VAL A 183 0.44 -6.82 22.23
CA VAL A 183 0.61 -7.88 23.24
C VAL A 183 1.56 -8.97 22.74
N ASP A 184 1.67 -9.17 21.42
CA ASP A 184 2.68 -10.02 20.77
C ASP A 184 2.96 -9.51 19.35
N ALA A 185 3.65 -8.38 19.22
CA ALA A 185 4.06 -7.89 17.90
C ALA A 185 5.27 -8.70 17.40
N LEU A 186 5.08 -9.46 16.30
CA LEU A 186 6.21 -9.79 15.45
C LEU A 186 6.64 -8.50 14.75
N ILE A 187 7.78 -7.98 15.17
CA ILE A 187 8.41 -6.79 14.62
C ILE A 187 9.41 -7.29 13.58
N TYR A 188 9.06 -7.25 12.29
CA TYR A 188 10.03 -7.54 11.23
C TYR A 188 10.92 -6.31 11.04
N GLY A 189 12.22 -6.41 11.26
CA GLY A 189 13.14 -5.31 10.97
C GLY A 189 13.97 -5.70 9.76
N ILE A 190 13.65 -5.19 8.57
CA ILE A 190 14.57 -5.36 7.43
C ILE A 190 15.57 -4.21 7.43
N THR A 191 16.74 -4.39 8.06
CA THR A 191 17.78 -3.35 8.09
C THR A 191 18.73 -3.49 6.90
N GLY A 192 18.92 -2.44 6.11
CA GLY A 192 19.95 -2.42 5.06
C GLY A 192 19.96 -1.13 4.26
N SER A 193 21.05 -0.88 3.52
CA SER A 193 21.12 0.25 2.59
C SER A 193 20.28 -0.01 1.34
N ILE A 194 19.76 1.06 0.73
CA ILE A 194 18.97 1.05 -0.52
C ILE A 194 19.54 0.15 -1.64
N ASP A 195 20.88 0.01 -1.74
CA ASP A 195 21.54 -0.83 -2.76
C ASP A 195 21.87 -2.28 -2.32
N GLY A 196 21.58 -2.64 -1.07
CA GLY A 196 22.12 -3.87 -0.45
C GLY A 196 21.34 -4.28 0.78
N MET A 197 20.03 -4.44 0.63
CA MET A 197 19.14 -4.83 1.71
C MET A 197 19.42 -6.30 2.10
N VAL A 198 20.27 -6.51 3.11
CA VAL A 198 20.57 -7.83 3.67
C VAL A 198 19.69 -8.04 4.90
N ILE A 199 18.80 -9.03 4.86
CA ILE A 199 17.98 -9.40 6.03
C ILE A 199 18.92 -9.83 7.15
N THR A 200 19.13 -8.97 8.15
CA THR A 200 20.20 -9.18 9.14
C THR A 200 19.71 -9.71 10.48
N GLU A 201 18.42 -9.61 10.83
CA GLU A 201 17.95 -10.28 12.06
C GLU A 201 16.43 -10.46 12.14
N PHE A 202 16.01 -11.65 12.58
CA PHE A 202 14.65 -11.94 13.06
C PHE A 202 14.66 -11.84 14.58
N ARG A 203 13.92 -10.88 15.17
CA ARG A 203 13.74 -10.85 16.63
C ARG A 203 12.27 -10.84 17.01
N VAL A 204 11.83 -11.94 17.61
CA VAL A 204 10.63 -12.00 18.44
C VAL A 204 10.98 -11.35 19.78
N LYS A 205 10.52 -10.12 20.04
CA LYS A 205 10.49 -9.61 21.42
C LYS A 205 9.18 -10.06 22.06
N GLY A 206 9.20 -11.24 22.67
CA GLY A 206 8.25 -11.54 23.73
C GLY A 206 8.48 -10.55 24.88
N ASN A 207 7.42 -10.02 25.47
CA ASN A 207 7.51 -9.09 26.58
C ASN A 207 8.29 -9.73 27.74
N GLY A 208 9.56 -9.33 27.90
CA GLY A 208 10.34 -9.58 29.11
C GLY A 208 9.76 -8.72 30.22
N TYR A 209 8.84 -9.27 31.00
CA TYR A 209 8.45 -8.74 32.28
C TYR A 209 9.70 -8.65 33.17
N ARG A 210 10.12 -7.46 33.58
CA ARG A 210 10.85 -7.27 34.83
C ARG A 210 9.97 -6.45 35.76
N ALA A 211 9.35 -7.14 36.71
CA ALA A 211 8.70 -6.53 37.84
C ALA A 211 9.72 -5.90 38.80
N GLY A 212 9.34 -4.82 39.47
CA GLY A 212 10.03 -4.20 40.60
C GLY A 212 10.60 -2.81 40.27
N GLU A 213 10.35 -1.75 41.02
CA GLU A 213 9.65 -1.55 42.29
C GLU A 213 9.05 -0.14 42.29
N GLU A 214 7.87 0.00 42.90
CA GLU A 214 7.37 1.30 43.36
C GLU A 214 8.32 1.88 44.43
N ARG A 215 8.59 3.17 44.32
CA ARG A 215 8.77 4.06 45.48
C ARG A 215 8.06 5.37 45.23
#